data_AF-A0A1G1AGQ1-F1
#
_entry.id   AF-A0A1G1AGQ1-F1
#
_cell.length_a   1.000
_cell.length_b   1.000
_cell.length_c   1.000
_cell.angle_alpha   90.00
_cell.angle_beta   90.00
_cell.angle_gamma   90.00
#
_symmetry.space_group_name_H-M   'P 1'
#
loop_
_entity.id
_entity.type
_entity.pdbx_description
1 polymer ?
#
loop_
_entity_poly.entity_id
_entity_poly.type
_entity_poly.pdbx_seq_one_letter_code
_entity_poly.pdbx_strand_id
1 'polypeptide(L)'
;MSADVLSGRASVPASRSLPPDSCRLSLDDFVTANPVATSTVVVRKDVVLSVGGFDEQFRGPEDYDLWMRIVANNAVTYFDMPFGRYRRVAGSLSMNEKAFLPQVIRVIDKAFGEKGVFAGRPGKRKAIAHQVLAASWTAADRDELVRAWVLWLKSLIVWPFSFGSGERLSWVRTRLAFRFLKCALRGNECS
;
A
#
# COMPACT_ATOMS: atom_id res chain seq x y z
N MET A 1 -21.52 46.63 14.45
CA MET A 1 -20.51 46.77 13.38
C MET A 1 -19.79 45.45 13.24
N SER A 2 -20.06 44.81 12.10
CA SER A 2 -19.37 43.71 11.42
C SER A 2 -19.10 42.39 12.16
N ALA A 3 -20.05 41.47 11.96
CA ALA A 3 -19.78 40.08 11.62
C ALA A 3 -19.11 39.97 10.22
N ASP A 4 -18.61 38.78 9.87
CA ASP A 4 -18.08 38.33 8.55
C ASP A 4 -16.57 38.30 8.34
N VAL A 5 -15.87 37.31 8.93
CA VAL A 5 -14.55 36.88 8.40
C VAL A 5 -14.34 35.34 8.29
N LEU A 6 -15.22 34.47 8.78
CA LEU A 6 -14.89 33.02 8.87
C LEU A 6 -15.84 32.04 8.16
N SER A 7 -16.46 32.44 7.05
CA SER A 7 -17.19 31.50 6.17
C SER A 7 -16.60 31.48 4.76
N GLY A 8 -15.37 30.96 4.66
CA GLY A 8 -14.70 30.71 3.39
C GLY A 8 -14.63 29.22 3.08
N ARG A 9 -15.76 28.53 2.90
CA ARG A 9 -15.75 27.26 2.14
C ARG A 9 -15.44 27.63 0.70
N ALA A 10 -14.15 27.70 0.35
CA ALA A 10 -13.74 27.67 -1.04
C ALA A 10 -14.18 26.31 -1.61
N SER A 11 -15.34 26.27 -2.24
CA SER A 11 -15.72 25.19 -3.13
C SER A 11 -14.62 25.11 -4.19
N VAL A 12 -13.87 24.02 -4.20
CA VAL A 12 -12.92 23.74 -5.27
C VAL A 12 -13.74 23.68 -6.56
N PRO A 13 -13.54 24.58 -7.53
CA PRO A 13 -14.35 24.59 -8.74
C PRO A 13 -14.12 23.27 -9.49
N ALA A 14 -15.23 22.59 -9.81
CA ALA A 14 -15.25 21.26 -10.40
C ALA A 14 -14.66 21.18 -11.83
N SER A 15 -14.11 22.27 -12.37
CA SER A 15 -13.79 22.42 -13.79
C SER A 15 -12.33 22.71 -14.13
N ARG A 16 -11.37 22.68 -13.17
CA ARG A 16 -9.95 22.73 -13.55
C ARG A 16 -9.53 21.37 -14.11
N SER A 17 -9.06 21.37 -15.36
CA SER A 17 -8.32 20.25 -15.92
C SER A 17 -7.17 19.88 -14.98
N LEU A 18 -6.89 18.58 -14.86
CA LEU A 18 -5.76 18.12 -14.08
C LEU A 18 -4.46 18.67 -14.70
N PRO A 19 -3.47 19.06 -13.89
CA PRO A 19 -2.13 19.36 -14.38
C PRO A 19 -1.56 18.21 -15.23
N PRO A 20 -0.64 18.49 -16.17
CA PRO A 20 0.12 17.44 -16.83
C PRO A 20 0.81 16.54 -15.78
N ASP A 21 1.00 15.26 -16.13
CA ASP A 21 1.61 14.24 -15.28
C ASP A 21 0.90 14.01 -13.93
N SER A 22 -0.42 14.23 -13.92
CA SER A 22 -1.25 13.95 -12.75
C SER A 22 -2.50 13.14 -13.08
N CYS A 23 -2.93 12.32 -12.12
CA CYS A 23 -4.13 11.51 -12.21
C CYS A 23 -4.96 11.63 -10.92
N ARG A 24 -6.24 11.27 -11.00
CA ARG A 24 -7.05 11.12 -9.78
C ARG A 24 -6.79 9.76 -9.18
N LEU A 25 -6.49 9.73 -7.88
CA LEU A 25 -6.51 8.47 -7.14
C LEU A 25 -7.95 8.05 -6.88
N SER A 26 -8.17 6.75 -7.04
CA SER A 26 -9.41 6.06 -6.72
C SER A 26 -9.14 5.06 -5.60
N LEU A 27 -10.20 4.57 -4.97
CA LEU A 27 -10.06 3.48 -3.99
C LEU A 27 -9.46 2.21 -4.61
N ASP A 28 -9.66 1.98 -5.91
CA ASP A 28 -9.19 0.76 -6.57
C ASP A 28 -7.65 0.71 -6.63
N ASP A 29 -6.99 1.87 -6.66
CA ASP A 29 -5.51 2.00 -6.60
C ASP A 29 -4.94 1.53 -5.26
N PHE A 30 -5.76 1.48 -4.21
CA PHE A 30 -5.38 1.07 -2.87
C PHE A 30 -5.69 -0.40 -2.58
N VAL A 31 -6.23 -1.19 -3.52
CA VAL A 31 -6.66 -2.56 -3.23
C VAL A 31 -5.50 -3.46 -2.85
N THR A 32 -4.35 -3.35 -3.51
CA THR A 32 -3.23 -4.29 -3.32
C THR A 32 -2.11 -3.75 -2.44
N ALA A 33 -1.89 -2.44 -2.44
CA ALA A 33 -0.84 -1.78 -1.67
C ALA A 33 -1.17 -0.30 -1.46
N ASN A 34 -0.36 0.38 -0.65
CA ASN A 34 -0.38 1.83 -0.52
C ASN A 34 0.45 2.48 -1.66
N PRO A 35 -0.16 3.19 -2.63
CA PRO A 35 0.58 3.90 -3.67
C PRO A 35 1.16 5.24 -3.18
N VAL A 36 0.83 5.67 -1.96
CA VAL A 36 1.17 7.00 -1.44
C VAL A 36 2.34 6.93 -0.47
N ALA A 37 3.43 7.61 -0.83
CA ALA A 37 4.52 7.87 0.10
C ALA A 37 4.14 9.05 1.01
N THR A 38 3.90 8.77 2.29
CA THR A 38 3.45 9.78 3.28
C THR A 38 4.32 11.04 3.33
N SER A 39 5.63 10.91 3.09
CA SER A 39 6.57 12.03 3.05
C SER A 39 6.38 13.02 1.89
N THR A 40 5.56 12.68 0.89
CA THR A 40 5.32 13.54 -0.30
C THR A 40 3.90 14.12 -0.32
N VAL A 41 3.10 13.92 0.72
CA VAL A 41 1.70 14.33 0.76
C VAL A 41 1.55 15.74 1.29
N VAL A 42 0.75 16.55 0.59
CA VAL A 42 0.18 17.79 1.11
C VAL A 42 -1.34 17.63 1.16
N VAL A 43 -1.90 17.76 2.36
CA VAL A 43 -3.33 17.57 2.61
C VAL A 43 -3.85 18.69 3.51
N ARG A 44 -5.09 19.13 3.29
CA ARG A 44 -5.72 20.12 4.16
C ARG A 44 -6.00 19.50 5.53
N LYS A 45 -5.78 20.28 6.60
CA LYS A 45 -5.98 19.84 7.98
C LYS A 45 -7.40 19.36 8.25
N ASP A 46 -8.40 20.07 7.74
CA ASP A 46 -9.82 19.74 7.91
C ASP A 46 -10.19 18.39 7.28
N VAL A 47 -9.57 18.01 6.16
CA VAL A 47 -9.76 16.71 5.50
C VAL A 47 -9.22 15.56 6.37
N VAL A 48 -8.06 15.73 6.98
CA VAL A 48 -7.49 14.70 7.88
C VAL A 48 -8.35 14.54 9.13
N LEU A 49 -8.81 15.65 9.70
CA LEU A 49 -9.65 15.64 10.90
C LEU A 49 -11.05 15.09 10.62
N SER A 50 -11.62 15.35 9.44
CA SER A 50 -12.98 14.88 9.09
C SER A 50 -13.08 13.36 8.99
N VAL A 51 -11.96 12.67 8.71
CA VAL A 51 -11.90 11.20 8.70
C VAL A 51 -11.39 10.60 10.01
N GLY A 52 -11.12 11.41 11.03
CA GLY A 52 -10.68 10.97 12.36
C GLY A 52 -9.17 10.83 12.55
N GLY A 53 -8.34 11.32 11.62
CA GLY A 53 -6.87 11.27 11.73
C GLY A 53 -6.29 9.86 11.59
N PHE A 54 -5.05 9.67 12.08
CA PHE A 54 -4.38 8.36 12.09
C PHE A 54 -5.02 7.44 13.13
N ASP A 55 -5.13 6.17 12.79
CA ASP A 55 -5.55 5.14 13.74
C ASP A 55 -4.32 4.59 14.49
N GLU A 56 -4.16 5.02 15.74
CA GLU A 56 -3.01 4.69 16.60
C GLU A 56 -2.93 3.20 16.99
N GLN A 57 -3.96 2.40 16.67
CA GLN A 57 -3.92 0.96 16.87
C GLN A 57 -3.00 0.22 15.89
N PHE A 58 -2.62 0.88 14.79
CA PHE A 58 -1.68 0.36 13.81
C PHE A 58 -0.26 0.85 14.08
N ARG A 59 0.72 0.01 13.71
CA ARG A 59 2.14 0.34 13.81
C ARG A 59 2.82 -0.01 12.49
N GLY A 60 3.09 0.99 11.66
CA GLY A 60 3.71 0.88 10.33
C GLY A 60 2.78 1.27 9.18
N PRO A 61 1.60 0.63 9.01
CA PRO A 61 0.71 0.89 7.87
C PRO A 61 -0.47 1.82 8.22
N GLU A 62 -0.37 2.64 9.26
CA GLU A 62 -1.41 3.60 9.66
C GLU A 62 -1.75 4.61 8.55
N ASP A 63 -0.77 4.93 7.70
CA ASP A 63 -0.93 5.83 6.57
C ASP A 63 -1.79 5.23 5.47
N TYR A 64 -1.64 3.93 5.21
CA TYR A 64 -2.45 3.20 4.25
C TYR A 64 -3.94 3.24 4.62
N ASP A 65 -4.26 3.03 5.90
CA ASP A 65 -5.63 3.17 6.42
C ASP A 65 -6.16 4.60 6.25
N LEU A 66 -5.34 5.61 6.58
CA LEU A 66 -5.71 7.01 6.47
C LEU A 66 -6.02 7.42 5.03
N TRP A 67 -5.13 7.10 4.08
CA TRP A 67 -5.28 7.51 2.69
C TRP A 67 -6.51 6.87 2.04
N MET A 68 -6.78 5.61 2.34
CA MET A 68 -8.00 4.93 1.90
C MET A 68 -9.27 5.66 2.38
N ARG A 69 -9.33 6.07 3.65
CA ARG A 69 -10.46 6.83 4.20
C ARG A 69 -10.62 8.21 3.57
N ILE A 70 -9.51 8.88 3.26
CA ILE A 70 -9.54 10.20 2.59
C ILE A 70 -10.03 10.05 1.15
N VAL A 71 -9.46 9.14 0.37
CA VAL A 71 -9.80 8.91 -1.04
C VAL A 71 -11.26 8.44 -1.21
N ALA A 72 -11.83 7.75 -0.22
CA ALA A 72 -13.23 7.33 -0.26
C ALA A 72 -14.23 8.50 -0.42
N ASN A 73 -13.90 9.69 0.12
CA ASN A 73 -14.83 10.81 0.20
C ASN A 73 -14.28 12.13 -0.37
N ASN A 74 -13.04 12.14 -0.88
CA ASN A 74 -12.38 13.35 -1.35
C ASN A 74 -11.68 13.10 -2.68
N ALA A 75 -11.68 14.12 -3.55
CA ALA A 75 -10.84 14.11 -4.74
C ALA A 75 -9.37 14.26 -4.34
N VAL A 76 -8.55 13.27 -4.71
CA VAL A 76 -7.11 13.28 -4.48
C VAL A 76 -6.39 13.25 -5.82
N THR A 77 -5.46 14.18 -6.02
CA THR A 77 -4.61 14.24 -7.21
C THR A 77 -3.24 13.65 -6.88
N TYR A 78 -2.82 12.64 -7.65
CA TYR A 78 -1.48 12.08 -7.62
C TYR A 78 -0.68 12.67 -8.77
N PHE A 79 0.59 12.98 -8.51
CA PHE A 79 1.54 13.50 -9.49
C PHE A 79 2.63 12.46 -9.70
N ASP A 80 2.81 11.99 -10.95
CA ASP A 80 3.80 10.98 -11.28
C ASP A 80 5.18 11.59 -11.50
N MET A 81 5.69 12.25 -10.47
CA MET A 81 6.99 12.92 -10.46
C MET A 81 7.76 12.60 -9.16
N PRO A 82 9.11 12.49 -9.22
CA PRO A 82 9.92 12.16 -8.07
C PRO A 82 10.08 13.37 -7.13
N PHE A 83 9.22 13.50 -6.13
CA PHE A 83 9.28 14.60 -5.13
C PHE A 83 10.16 14.31 -3.90
N GLY A 84 10.70 13.11 -3.76
CA GLY A 84 11.47 12.73 -2.58
C GLY A 84 12.44 11.59 -2.80
N ARG A 85 13.44 11.50 -1.92
CA ARG A 85 14.35 10.36 -1.82
C ARG A 85 14.17 9.72 -0.45
N TYR A 86 13.86 8.43 -0.44
CA TYR A 86 13.70 7.66 0.79
C TYR A 86 14.94 6.80 1.05
N ARG A 87 15.55 6.93 2.23
CA ARG A 87 16.66 6.07 2.64
C ARG A 87 16.12 4.75 3.19
N ARG A 88 16.38 3.66 2.48
CA ARG A 88 16.09 2.30 2.98
C ARG A 88 17.21 1.86 3.92
N VAL A 89 16.85 1.47 5.14
CA VAL A 89 17.78 0.97 6.15
C VAL A 89 17.38 -0.47 6.50
N ALA A 90 18.35 -1.37 6.54
CA ALA A 90 18.11 -2.75 6.98
C ALA A 90 17.55 -2.74 8.41
N GLY A 91 16.47 -3.50 8.64
CA GLY A 91 15.81 -3.56 9.94
C GLY A 91 14.78 -2.45 10.22
N SER A 92 14.50 -1.53 9.28
CA SER A 92 13.37 -0.62 9.42
C SER A 92 12.04 -1.38 9.57
N LEU A 93 11.02 -0.73 10.15
CA LEU A 93 9.74 -1.37 10.46
C LEU A 93 9.08 -2.01 9.23
N SER A 94 9.07 -1.31 8.10
CA SER A 94 8.55 -1.83 6.81
C SER A 94 9.44 -2.94 6.21
N MET A 95 10.72 -3.00 6.59
CA MET A 95 11.65 -4.05 6.22
C MET A 95 11.64 -5.23 7.19
N ASN A 96 10.74 -5.23 8.20
CA ASN A 96 10.50 -6.35 9.10
C ASN A 96 9.16 -6.99 8.82
N GLU A 97 9.14 -7.96 7.91
CA GLU A 97 7.92 -8.62 7.46
C GLU A 97 7.18 -9.34 8.59
N LYS A 98 7.90 -9.85 9.61
CA LYS A 98 7.29 -10.51 10.78
C LYS A 98 6.43 -9.56 11.60
N ALA A 99 6.85 -8.29 11.71
CA ALA A 99 6.11 -7.26 12.43
C ALA A 99 5.10 -6.54 11.54
N PHE A 100 5.46 -6.28 10.28
CA PHE A 100 4.67 -5.46 9.35
C PHE A 100 3.51 -6.22 8.71
N LEU A 101 3.71 -7.48 8.28
CA LEU A 101 2.69 -8.25 7.58
C LEU A 101 1.39 -8.43 8.41
N PRO A 102 1.44 -8.74 9.73
CA PRO A 102 0.23 -8.80 10.54
C PRO A 102 -0.50 -7.45 10.61
N GLN A 103 0.24 -6.33 10.68
CA GLN A 103 -0.36 -4.99 10.77
C GLN A 103 -1.06 -4.61 9.47
N VAL A 104 -0.44 -4.84 8.31
CA VAL A 104 -1.07 -4.52 7.03
C VAL A 104 -2.28 -5.43 6.75
N ILE A 105 -2.26 -6.69 7.22
CA ILE A 105 -3.44 -7.56 7.15
C ILE A 105 -4.58 -7.01 8.01
N ARG A 106 -4.31 -6.50 9.23
CA ARG A 106 -5.35 -5.84 10.05
C ARG A 106 -5.94 -4.61 9.37
N VAL A 107 -5.12 -3.81 8.68
CA VAL A 107 -5.60 -2.67 7.87
C VAL A 107 -6.51 -3.15 6.73
N ILE A 108 -6.13 -4.21 6.01
CA ILE A 108 -6.96 -4.82 4.97
C ILE A 108 -8.27 -5.39 5.57
N ASP A 109 -8.20 -6.07 6.71
CA ASP A 109 -9.38 -6.60 7.40
C ASP A 109 -10.35 -5.50 7.80
N LYS A 110 -9.84 -4.38 8.34
CA LYS A 110 -10.64 -3.19 8.66
C LYS A 110 -11.26 -2.59 7.40
N ALA A 111 -10.47 -2.41 6.33
CA ALA A 111 -10.92 -1.78 5.10
C ALA A 111 -12.00 -2.59 4.37
N PHE A 112 -11.95 -3.92 4.42
CA PHE A 112 -12.96 -4.82 3.84
C PHE A 112 -14.04 -5.28 4.84
N GLY A 113 -13.98 -4.82 6.10
CA GLY A 113 -15.00 -5.11 7.11
C GLY A 113 -16.35 -4.47 6.78
N GLU A 114 -17.39 -4.81 7.54
CA GLU A 114 -18.77 -4.34 7.30
C GLU A 114 -18.90 -2.80 7.23
N LYS A 115 -18.07 -2.08 7.98
CA LYS A 115 -18.03 -0.61 8.02
C LYS A 115 -16.80 -0.02 7.31
N GLY A 116 -16.04 -0.85 6.60
CA GLY A 116 -14.82 -0.47 5.91
C GLY A 116 -15.09 0.24 4.58
N VAL A 117 -14.08 0.94 4.06
CA VAL A 117 -14.18 1.66 2.77
C VAL A 117 -14.39 0.74 1.56
N PHE A 118 -14.07 -0.54 1.70
CA PHE A 118 -14.30 -1.60 0.71
C PHE A 118 -15.41 -2.57 1.14
N ALA A 119 -16.31 -2.18 2.06
CA ALA A 119 -17.42 -3.03 2.48
C ALA A 119 -18.21 -3.55 1.26
N GLY A 120 -18.44 -4.87 1.23
CA GLY A 120 -19.15 -5.54 0.14
C GLY A 120 -18.40 -5.65 -1.19
N ARG A 121 -17.19 -5.07 -1.32
CA ARG A 121 -16.40 -5.17 -2.56
C ARG A 121 -15.55 -6.44 -2.60
N PRO A 122 -15.38 -7.07 -3.78
CA PRO A 122 -14.41 -8.14 -3.95
C PRO A 122 -12.98 -7.58 -3.88
N GLY A 123 -11.99 -8.46 -3.68
CA GLY A 123 -10.57 -8.09 -3.75
C GLY A 123 -9.76 -8.32 -2.49
N LYS A 124 -10.39 -8.59 -1.34
CA LYS A 124 -9.68 -8.87 -0.07
C LYS A 124 -8.62 -9.97 -0.21
N ARG A 125 -8.94 -11.09 -0.86
CA ARG A 125 -7.99 -12.19 -1.10
C ARG A 125 -6.79 -11.75 -1.95
N LYS A 126 -7.06 -10.96 -3.00
CA LYS A 126 -6.03 -10.37 -3.87
C LYS A 126 -5.12 -9.43 -3.08
N ALA A 127 -5.68 -8.57 -2.23
CA ALA A 127 -4.95 -7.67 -1.34
C ALA A 127 -4.00 -8.43 -0.41
N ILE A 128 -4.53 -9.43 0.31
CA ILE A 128 -3.75 -10.26 1.23
C ILE A 128 -2.64 -10.99 0.48
N ALA A 129 -2.94 -11.61 -0.66
CA ALA A 129 -1.95 -12.33 -1.44
C ALA A 129 -0.81 -11.42 -1.92
N HIS A 130 -1.12 -10.17 -2.30
CA HIS A 130 -0.10 -9.20 -2.70
C HIS A 130 0.84 -8.86 -1.53
N GLN A 131 0.30 -8.59 -0.34
CA GLN A 131 1.10 -8.31 0.86
C GLN A 131 1.96 -9.52 1.30
N VAL A 132 1.39 -10.73 1.22
CA VAL A 132 2.12 -11.96 1.52
C VAL A 132 3.26 -12.20 0.51
N LEU A 133 3.04 -11.88 -0.77
CA LEU A 133 4.09 -11.94 -1.79
C LEU A 133 5.19 -10.89 -1.55
N ALA A 134 4.83 -9.66 -1.17
CA ALA A 134 5.81 -8.65 -0.80
C ALA A 134 6.64 -9.08 0.42
N ALA A 135 6.02 -9.72 1.42
CA ALA A 135 6.71 -10.27 2.58
C ALA A 135 7.70 -11.39 2.22
N SER A 136 7.44 -12.18 1.18
CA SER A 136 8.41 -13.20 0.73
C SER A 136 9.69 -12.58 0.17
N TRP A 137 9.58 -11.44 -0.52
CA TRP A 137 10.75 -10.67 -0.97
C TRP A 137 11.59 -10.21 0.23
N THR A 138 10.95 -9.59 1.23
CA THR A 138 11.64 -9.12 2.44
C THR A 138 12.29 -10.25 3.24
N ALA A 139 11.65 -11.42 3.32
CA ALA A 139 12.25 -12.60 3.95
C ALA A 139 13.49 -13.10 3.20
N ALA A 140 13.48 -13.08 1.86
CA ALA A 140 14.63 -13.45 1.05
C ALA A 140 15.78 -12.44 1.14
N ASP A 141 15.48 -11.13 1.26
CA ASP A 141 16.49 -10.10 1.52
C ASP A 141 17.16 -10.23 2.90
N ARG A 142 16.62 -11.09 3.77
CA ARG A 142 17.16 -11.47 5.09
C ARG A 142 17.76 -12.88 5.12
N ASP A 143 17.93 -13.49 3.95
CA ASP A 143 18.42 -14.86 3.78
C ASP A 143 17.55 -15.95 4.46
N GLU A 144 16.30 -15.64 4.82
CA GLU A 144 15.34 -16.60 5.38
C GLU A 144 14.61 -17.37 4.26
N LEU A 145 15.34 -18.15 3.47
CA LEU A 145 14.83 -18.77 2.23
C LEU A 145 13.63 -19.70 2.43
N VAL A 146 13.60 -20.50 3.50
CA VAL A 146 12.45 -21.37 3.81
C VAL A 146 11.19 -20.52 4.03
N ARG A 147 11.30 -19.43 4.78
CA ARG A 147 10.20 -18.50 5.04
C ARG A 147 9.76 -17.80 3.75
N ALA A 148 10.71 -17.40 2.91
CA ALA A 148 10.42 -16.79 1.61
C ALA A 148 9.61 -17.74 0.71
N TRP A 149 10.01 -19.01 0.60
CA TRP A 149 9.26 -20.02 -0.16
C TRP A 149 7.86 -20.28 0.41
N VAL A 150 7.73 -20.43 1.73
CA VAL A 150 6.43 -20.63 2.40
C VAL A 150 5.49 -19.45 2.12
N LEU A 151 5.97 -18.21 2.25
CA LEU A 151 5.18 -17.01 1.98
C LEU A 151 4.81 -16.91 0.49
N TRP A 152 5.74 -17.20 -0.40
CA TRP A 152 5.48 -17.21 -1.85
C TRP A 152 4.39 -18.22 -2.23
N LEU A 153 4.49 -19.46 -1.73
CA LEU A 153 3.47 -20.50 -1.93
C LEU A 153 2.12 -20.10 -1.33
N LYS A 154 2.13 -19.54 -0.12
CA LYS A 154 0.91 -19.03 0.52
C LYS A 154 0.25 -17.94 -0.33
N SER A 155 1.02 -17.05 -0.95
CA SER A 155 0.47 -16.03 -1.84
C SER A 155 -0.28 -16.63 -3.04
N LEU A 156 0.25 -17.73 -3.61
CA LEU A 156 -0.35 -18.45 -4.73
C LEU A 156 -1.65 -19.14 -4.34
N ILE A 157 -1.66 -19.80 -3.19
CA ILE A 157 -2.85 -20.49 -2.66
C ILE A 157 -3.98 -19.49 -2.38
N VAL A 158 -3.66 -18.32 -1.80
CA VAL A 158 -4.66 -17.29 -1.48
C VAL A 158 -5.22 -16.63 -2.74
N TRP A 159 -4.39 -16.39 -3.75
CA TRP A 159 -4.79 -15.80 -5.03
C TRP A 159 -3.90 -16.29 -6.17
N PRO A 160 -4.36 -17.24 -7.01
CA PRO A 160 -3.54 -17.78 -8.09
C PRO A 160 -3.46 -16.86 -9.32
N PHE A 161 -4.39 -15.91 -9.46
CA PHE A 161 -4.51 -15.02 -10.61
C PHE A 161 -3.64 -13.75 -10.50
N SER A 162 -3.80 -12.81 -11.44
CA SER A 162 -2.93 -11.63 -11.57
C SER A 162 -3.32 -10.54 -10.59
N PHE A 163 -2.35 -9.67 -10.29
CA PHE A 163 -2.58 -8.52 -9.41
C PHE A 163 -3.09 -7.26 -10.14
N GLY A 164 -3.27 -7.27 -11.46
CA GLY A 164 -3.82 -6.14 -12.22
C GLY A 164 -2.83 -5.46 -13.17
N SER A 165 -3.28 -4.39 -13.84
CA SER A 165 -2.77 -3.88 -15.11
C SER A 165 -1.35 -3.31 -15.08
N GLY A 166 -0.42 -4.02 -15.71
CA GLY A 166 0.94 -3.55 -16.03
C GLY A 166 1.98 -4.67 -16.01
N GLU A 167 1.87 -5.62 -15.08
CA GLU A 167 2.80 -6.74 -14.96
C GLU A 167 2.10 -8.05 -15.35
N ARG A 168 2.52 -8.63 -16.48
CA ARG A 168 2.10 -9.99 -16.85
C ARG A 168 2.37 -10.93 -15.69
N LEU A 169 1.29 -11.59 -15.26
CA LEU A 169 1.16 -12.65 -14.27
C LEU A 169 2.37 -13.59 -14.11
N SER A 170 3.13 -13.83 -15.18
CA SER A 170 4.23 -14.78 -15.21
C SER A 170 5.57 -14.24 -14.73
N TRP A 171 5.78 -12.93 -14.51
CA TRP A 171 7.14 -12.46 -14.19
C TRP A 171 7.39 -12.22 -12.72
N VAL A 172 6.50 -11.60 -11.94
CA VAL A 172 6.84 -11.27 -10.53
C VAL A 172 7.08 -12.54 -9.71
N ARG A 173 6.15 -13.49 -9.75
CA ARG A 173 6.28 -14.76 -9.03
C ARG A 173 7.41 -15.62 -9.56
N THR A 174 7.57 -15.71 -10.88
CA THR A 174 8.62 -16.53 -11.50
C THR A 174 10.01 -15.90 -11.31
N ARG A 175 10.15 -14.57 -11.38
CA ARG A 175 11.39 -13.85 -11.04
C ARG A 175 11.77 -14.08 -9.59
N LEU A 176 10.80 -14.03 -8.68
CA LEU A 176 11.01 -14.35 -7.26
C LEU A 176 11.46 -15.79 -7.07
N ALA A 177 10.77 -16.76 -7.69
CA ALA A 177 11.15 -18.17 -7.64
C ALA A 177 12.59 -18.39 -8.17
N PHE A 178 12.93 -17.79 -9.31
CA PHE A 178 14.30 -17.84 -9.86
C PHE A 178 15.33 -17.15 -8.94
N ARG A 179 14.98 -16.03 -8.29
CA ARG A 179 15.84 -15.37 -7.29
C ARG A 179 16.10 -16.31 -6.11
N PHE A 180 15.06 -16.91 -5.56
CA PHE A 180 15.20 -17.84 -4.43
C PHE A 180 16.03 -19.06 -4.81
N LEU A 181 15.84 -19.61 -6.02
CA LEU A 181 16.66 -20.69 -6.55
C LEU A 181 18.13 -20.28 -6.67
N LYS A 182 18.42 -19.07 -7.21
CA LYS A 182 19.79 -18.54 -7.27
C LYS A 182 20.42 -18.34 -5.88
N CYS A 183 19.65 -17.84 -4.91
CA CYS A 183 20.14 -17.70 -3.53
C CYS A 183 20.44 -19.07 -2.90
N ALA A 184 19.58 -20.07 -3.12
CA ALA A 184 19.80 -21.44 -2.65
C ALA A 184 21.04 -22.08 -3.29
N LEU A 185 21.27 -21.85 -4.59
CA LEU A 185 22.44 -22.38 -5.30
C LEU A 185 23.74 -21.70 -4.87
N ARG A 186 23.74 -20.39 -4.63
CA ARG A 186 24.92 -19.65 -4.11
C ARG A 186 25.28 -20.03 -2.68
N GLY A 187 24.30 -20.44 -1.86
CA GLY A 187 24.55 -20.98 -0.53
C GLY A 187 25.32 -22.30 -0.53
N ASN A 188 25.36 -23.02 -1.66
CA ASN A 188 26.11 -24.25 -1.85
C ASN A 188 27.51 -24.04 -2.45
N GLU A 189 27.92 -22.80 -2.77
CA GLU A 189 29.28 -22.50 -3.29
C GLU A 189 30.30 -22.14 -2.19
N CYS A 190 29.94 -22.32 -0.91
CA CYS A 190 30.88 -22.33 0.20
C CYS A 190 30.90 -23.72 0.84
N SER A 191 31.74 -24.61 0.31
CA SER A 191 32.23 -25.82 0.99
C SER A 191 33.68 -26.02 0.60
#